data_AF-A0A1I5ATY3-F1
#
_entry.id   AF-A0A1I5ATY3-F1
#
_cell.length_a   1.000
_cell.length_b   1.000
_cell.length_c   1.000
_cell.angle_alpha   90.00
_cell.angle_beta   90.00
_cell.angle_gamma   90.00
#
_symmetry.space_group_name_H-M   'P 1'
#
loop_
_entity.id
_entity.type
_entity.pdbx_description
1 polymer ?
#
loop_
_entity_poly.entity_id
_entity_poly.type
_entity_poly.pdbx_seq_one_letter_code
_entity_poly.pdbx_strand_id
1 'polypeptide(L)'
;MRNKFLIFFGLFLLTMYHGQTIRYIYQTSVNPDSINLVSLKSEKTFLDVRGNQSLFISENKLIKDSLWSANKGEEIKKEKKDISKSGIKKHPEPTFFDYYITKNIPEQKIYFYDRVLGKQIYYQEDRPVKWEITDVTELQNGYKAQKALTNFGGRIWTAWFTKDINVSDGPYKFSGLPGLIVKLEDDKGDYKFDLVKQMMIKNSFEEPIASDARQSTRVNFNGDKAALELEFSKNRRIAPGGDGGMQNFGSGGKHGGGMGGMRGGNHSGNGMSPRGMDGIDMSGPGSGMSSNSSFKNEISQNPIELK
;
A
#
# COMPACT_ATOMS: atom_id res chain seq x y z
N MET A 1 -22.01 0.46 53.33
CA MET A 1 -20.81 0.28 52.47
C MET A 1 -21.00 -0.76 51.37
N ARG A 2 -21.69 -1.89 51.61
CA ARG A 2 -21.94 -2.96 50.64
C ARG A 2 -22.61 -2.51 49.32
N ASN A 3 -23.62 -1.63 49.37
CA ASN A 3 -24.31 -1.13 48.17
C ASN A 3 -23.44 -0.20 47.31
N LYS A 4 -22.51 0.56 47.90
CA LYS A 4 -21.57 1.42 47.15
C LYS A 4 -20.53 0.58 46.41
N PHE A 5 -20.12 -0.55 46.98
CA PHE A 5 -19.21 -1.52 46.36
C PHE A 5 -19.85 -2.25 45.17
N LEU A 6 -21.13 -2.62 45.28
CA LEU A 6 -21.87 -3.25 44.18
C LEU A 6 -22.08 -2.30 42.98
N ILE A 7 -22.35 -1.01 43.24
CA ILE A 7 -22.44 0.01 42.19
C ILE A 7 -21.08 0.24 41.52
N PHE A 8 -20.00 0.28 42.31
CA PHE A 8 -18.64 0.43 41.77
C PHE A 8 -18.20 -0.79 40.95
N PHE A 9 -18.55 -2.01 41.38
CA PHE A 9 -18.28 -3.24 40.64
C PHE A 9 -19.12 -3.34 39.35
N GLY A 10 -20.37 -2.86 39.37
CA GLY A 10 -21.21 -2.74 38.18
C GLY A 10 -20.67 -1.74 37.16
N LEU A 11 -20.19 -0.57 37.61
CA LEU A 11 -19.52 0.41 36.76
C LEU A 11 -18.18 -0.11 36.21
N PHE A 12 -17.42 -0.86 37.01
CA PHE A 12 -16.17 -1.48 36.57
C PHE A 12 -16.40 -2.55 35.49
N LEU A 13 -17.43 -3.39 35.63
CA LEU A 13 -17.79 -4.39 34.61
C LEU A 13 -18.24 -3.76 33.28
N LEU A 14 -18.88 -2.58 33.31
CA LEU A 14 -19.25 -1.83 32.10
C LEU A 14 -18.02 -1.30 31.34
N THR A 15 -16.93 -0.93 32.04
CA THR A 15 -15.71 -0.44 31.38
C THR A 15 -14.92 -1.54 30.66
N MET A 16 -15.02 -2.80 31.11
CA MET A 16 -14.31 -3.94 30.51
C MET A 16 -14.88 -4.37 29.15
N TYR A 17 -16.13 -3.99 28.83
CA TYR A 17 -16.78 -4.36 27.57
C TYR A 17 -16.28 -3.56 26.35
N HIS A 18 -15.68 -2.39 26.56
CA HIS A 18 -15.24 -1.49 25.48
C HIS A 18 -13.90 -1.86 24.82
N GLY A 19 -13.36 -3.04 25.13
CA GLY A 19 -12.03 -3.48 24.69
C GLY A 19 -11.98 -4.53 23.58
N GLN A 20 -13.11 -5.19 23.25
CA GLN A 20 -13.07 -6.36 22.38
C GLN A 20 -13.23 -5.97 20.90
N THR A 21 -12.35 -6.50 20.06
CA THR A 21 -12.38 -6.27 18.62
C THR A 21 -12.81 -7.54 17.89
N ILE A 22 -13.73 -7.41 16.94
CA ILE A 22 -14.14 -8.50 16.05
C ILE A 22 -13.47 -8.26 14.70
N ARG A 23 -12.71 -9.25 14.24
CA ARG A 23 -12.08 -9.26 12.91
C ARG A 23 -12.94 -10.06 11.94
N TYR A 24 -13.38 -9.40 10.89
CA TYR A 24 -13.98 -10.02 9.70
C TYR A 24 -12.90 -10.16 8.63
N ILE A 25 -12.67 -11.39 8.18
CA ILE A 25 -11.64 -11.73 7.20
C ILE A 25 -12.33 -11.92 5.85
N TYR A 26 -11.87 -11.15 4.86
CA TYR A 26 -12.33 -11.25 3.49
C TYR A 26 -11.25 -11.89 2.62
N GLN A 27 -11.66 -12.83 1.77
CA GLN A 27 -10.88 -13.19 0.59
C GLN A 27 -11.13 -12.11 -0.46
N THR A 28 -10.09 -11.34 -0.78
CA THR A 28 -10.17 -10.24 -1.75
C THR A 28 -9.50 -10.65 -3.03
N SER A 29 -10.20 -10.57 -4.16
CA SER A 29 -9.68 -10.87 -5.48
C SER A 29 -9.66 -9.62 -6.33
N VAL A 30 -8.53 -9.40 -7.02
CA VAL A 30 -8.26 -8.22 -7.83
C VAL A 30 -7.79 -8.66 -9.21
N ASN A 31 -8.41 -8.12 -10.26
CA ASN A 31 -7.89 -8.15 -11.60
C ASN A 31 -6.86 -7.01 -11.75
N PRO A 32 -5.55 -7.32 -11.84
CA PRO A 32 -4.54 -6.26 -11.98
C PRO A 32 -4.65 -5.52 -13.31
N ASP A 33 -5.26 -6.12 -14.34
CA ASP A 33 -5.36 -5.54 -15.67
C ASP A 33 -6.82 -5.51 -16.13
N SER A 34 -7.47 -4.34 -16.09
CA SER A 34 -8.88 -4.21 -16.49
C SER A 34 -9.14 -4.46 -17.98
N ILE A 35 -8.09 -4.48 -18.82
CA ILE A 35 -8.20 -4.61 -20.27
C ILE A 35 -8.02 -6.07 -20.70
N ASN A 36 -7.25 -6.85 -19.93
CA ASN A 36 -6.99 -8.25 -20.22
C ASN A 36 -7.71 -9.17 -19.22
N LEU A 37 -8.25 -10.28 -19.71
CA LEU A 37 -8.75 -11.39 -18.88
C LEU A 37 -7.55 -12.12 -18.24
N VAL A 38 -6.96 -11.51 -17.22
CA VAL A 38 -5.87 -12.10 -16.43
C VAL A 38 -6.48 -12.89 -15.27
N SER A 39 -5.76 -13.90 -14.79
CA SER A 39 -6.14 -14.58 -13.54
C SER A 39 -6.22 -13.58 -12.39
N LEU A 40 -7.36 -13.59 -11.69
CA LEU A 40 -7.53 -12.80 -10.47
C LEU A 40 -6.43 -13.16 -9.48
N LYS A 41 -5.77 -12.14 -8.93
CA LYS A 41 -4.85 -12.30 -7.81
C LYS A 41 -5.63 -12.07 -6.53
N SER A 42 -5.39 -12.90 -5.52
CA SER A 42 -6.10 -12.77 -4.26
C SER A 42 -5.17 -12.54 -3.07
N GLU A 43 -5.66 -11.75 -2.12
CA GLU A 43 -5.06 -11.56 -0.81
C GLU A 43 -6.15 -11.53 0.26
N LYS A 44 -5.77 -11.70 1.53
CA LYS A 44 -6.69 -11.50 2.65
C LYS A 44 -6.70 -10.05 3.07
N THR A 45 -7.90 -9.53 3.28
CA THR A 45 -8.10 -8.24 3.93
C THR A 45 -8.92 -8.43 5.20
N PHE A 46 -8.67 -7.55 6.16
CA PHE A 46 -9.33 -7.57 7.46
C PHE A 46 -10.18 -6.32 7.60
N LEU A 47 -11.37 -6.49 8.16
CA LEU A 47 -12.19 -5.43 8.73
C LEU A 47 -12.27 -5.68 10.24
N ASP A 48 -11.50 -4.91 11.00
CA ASP A 48 -11.51 -4.94 12.46
C ASP A 48 -12.54 -3.94 12.96
N VAL A 49 -13.53 -4.40 13.72
CA VAL A 49 -14.61 -3.57 14.27
C VAL A 49 -14.49 -3.55 15.79
N ARG A 50 -14.39 -2.34 16.35
CA ARG A 50 -14.30 -2.08 17.80
C ARG A 50 -15.22 -0.92 18.17
N GLY A 51 -16.30 -1.23 18.89
CA GLY A 51 -17.31 -0.24 19.25
C GLY A 51 -17.89 0.44 18.00
N ASN A 52 -17.76 1.78 17.95
CA ASN A 52 -18.30 2.60 16.86
C ASN A 52 -17.31 2.84 15.71
N GLN A 53 -16.18 2.15 15.71
CA GLN A 53 -15.11 2.35 14.75
C GLN A 53 -14.74 1.04 14.05
N SER A 54 -14.21 1.16 12.84
CA SER A 54 -13.59 0.05 12.16
C SER A 54 -12.32 0.45 11.39
N LEU A 55 -11.50 -0.56 11.11
CA LEU A 55 -10.28 -0.48 10.34
C LEU A 55 -10.29 -1.54 9.24
N PHE A 56 -10.13 -1.10 7.99
CA PHE A 56 -9.84 -1.98 6.87
C PHE A 56 -8.34 -1.95 6.52
N ILE A 57 -7.74 -3.14 6.39
CA ILE A 57 -6.32 -3.32 6.10
C ILE A 57 -6.04 -4.65 5.40
N SER A 58 -5.04 -4.71 4.52
CA SER A 58 -4.50 -5.99 4.01
C SER A 58 -3.70 -6.75 5.08
N GLU A 59 -3.80 -8.08 5.09
CA GLU A 59 -2.93 -8.96 5.88
C GLU A 59 -1.45 -8.73 5.55
N ASN A 60 -1.12 -8.60 4.26
CA ASN A 60 0.25 -8.38 3.80
C ASN A 60 0.79 -7.03 4.27
N LYS A 61 -0.04 -5.98 4.26
CA LYS A 61 0.32 -4.68 4.84
C LYS A 61 0.56 -4.79 6.34
N LEU A 62 -0.34 -5.45 7.07
CA LEU A 62 -0.21 -5.63 8.51
C LEU A 62 1.11 -6.34 8.87
N ILE A 63 1.44 -7.42 8.16
CA ILE A 63 2.70 -8.17 8.33
C ILE A 63 3.89 -7.27 8.02
N LYS A 64 3.85 -6.55 6.90
CA LYS A 64 4.92 -5.68 6.45
C LYS A 64 5.24 -4.57 7.47
N ASP A 65 4.22 -3.89 7.97
CA ASP A 65 4.38 -2.82 8.96
C ASP A 65 4.84 -3.35 10.32
N SER A 66 4.38 -4.55 10.72
CA SER A 66 4.86 -5.24 11.93
C SER A 66 6.34 -5.65 11.84
N LEU A 67 6.79 -6.16 10.68
CA LEU A 67 8.20 -6.49 10.45
C LEU A 67 9.09 -5.25 10.45
N TRP A 68 8.61 -4.12 9.91
CA TRP A 68 9.36 -2.87 9.94
C TRP A 68 9.47 -2.25 11.33
N SER A 69 8.42 -2.32 12.14
CA SER A 69 8.47 -1.82 13.53
C SER A 69 9.38 -2.68 14.40
N ALA A 70 9.33 -4.01 14.27
CA ALA A 70 10.21 -4.92 15.00
C ALA A 70 11.70 -4.71 14.66
N ASN A 71 12.03 -4.43 13.39
CA ASN A 71 13.40 -4.20 12.95
C ASN A 71 13.96 -2.80 13.30
N LYS A 72 13.11 -1.84 13.70
CA LYS A 72 13.56 -0.52 14.18
C LYS A 72 13.95 -0.51 15.67
N GLY A 73 13.59 -1.55 16.42
CA GLY A 73 14.06 -1.76 17.79
C GLY A 73 15.45 -2.39 17.80
N GLU A 74 16.49 -1.61 18.10
CA GLU A 74 17.80 -2.16 18.42
C GLU A 74 17.76 -2.92 19.74
N GLU A 75 17.48 -4.23 19.71
CA GLU A 75 18.08 -5.18 20.66
C GLU A 75 18.00 -6.66 20.24
N ILE A 76 18.20 -7.00 18.95
CA ILE A 76 18.38 -8.41 18.56
C ILE A 76 19.57 -8.57 17.61
N LYS A 77 20.78 -8.42 18.15
CA LYS A 77 22.00 -8.98 17.54
C LYS A 77 22.23 -10.47 17.91
N LYS A 78 21.35 -11.13 18.69
CA LYS A 78 21.55 -12.52 19.15
C LYS A 78 20.54 -13.58 18.68
N GLU A 79 19.37 -13.25 18.13
CA GLU A 79 18.39 -14.26 17.67
C GLU A 79 18.29 -14.39 16.14
N LYS A 80 19.35 -14.04 15.39
CA LYS A 80 19.39 -14.28 13.93
C LYS A 80 19.38 -15.77 13.55
N LYS A 81 19.37 -16.69 14.52
CA LYS A 81 19.45 -18.14 14.28
C LYS A 81 18.11 -18.88 14.38
N ASP A 82 17.06 -18.28 14.96
CA ASP A 82 15.77 -18.98 15.17
C ASP A 82 14.61 -18.48 14.30
N ILE A 83 14.70 -17.29 13.70
CA ILE A 83 13.65 -16.74 12.80
C ILE A 83 13.54 -17.56 11.49
N SER A 84 14.58 -18.30 11.11
CA SER A 84 14.57 -19.21 9.96
C SER A 84 13.67 -20.44 10.15
N LYS A 85 13.17 -20.71 11.36
CA LYS A 85 12.26 -21.85 11.65
C LYS A 85 10.77 -21.50 11.58
N SER A 86 10.40 -20.22 11.43
CA SER A 86 8.98 -19.79 11.54
C SER A 86 8.23 -19.74 10.20
N GLY A 87 8.86 -20.07 9.07
CA GLY A 87 8.19 -20.07 7.76
C GLY A 87 7.77 -18.67 7.26
N ILE A 88 8.16 -17.60 7.95
CA ILE A 88 7.94 -16.21 7.56
C ILE A 88 8.75 -15.96 6.29
N LYS A 89 8.07 -15.78 5.15
CA LYS A 89 8.71 -15.39 3.89
C LYS A 89 9.56 -14.14 4.15
N LYS A 90 10.85 -14.19 3.77
CA LYS A 90 11.84 -13.11 4.01
C LYS A 90 11.43 -11.75 3.41
N HIS A 91 10.44 -11.74 2.54
CA HIS A 91 9.84 -10.55 1.96
C HIS A 91 8.32 -10.64 2.11
N PRO A 92 7.66 -9.63 2.70
CA PRO A 92 6.21 -9.57 2.67
C PRO A 92 5.74 -9.54 1.22
N GLU A 93 4.70 -10.33 0.94
CA GLU A 93 4.06 -10.37 -0.38
C GLU A 93 3.56 -8.96 -0.75
N PRO A 94 3.58 -8.58 -2.04
CA PRO A 94 2.95 -7.34 -2.48
C PRO A 94 1.47 -7.32 -2.12
N THR A 95 0.92 -6.12 -1.94
CA THR A 95 -0.50 -5.91 -1.64
C THR A 95 -1.08 -4.87 -2.59
N PHE A 96 -2.35 -5.04 -2.95
CA PHE A 96 -3.15 -4.04 -3.68
C PHE A 96 -3.68 -2.94 -2.75
N PHE A 97 -3.66 -3.18 -1.44
CA PHE A 97 -4.22 -2.27 -0.42
C PHE A 97 -3.12 -1.83 0.54
N ASP A 98 -2.11 -1.11 0.03
CA ASP A 98 -0.99 -0.61 0.83
C ASP A 98 -1.30 0.65 1.66
N TYR A 99 -2.51 0.75 2.18
CA TYR A 99 -3.03 1.88 2.96
C TYR A 99 -3.95 1.39 4.07
N TYR A 100 -4.39 2.31 4.93
CA TYR A 100 -5.39 2.04 5.95
C TYR A 100 -6.65 2.83 5.65
N ILE A 101 -7.81 2.25 5.94
CA ILE A 101 -9.07 2.98 5.94
C ILE A 101 -9.71 2.82 7.31
N THR A 102 -9.96 3.93 8.01
CA THR A 102 -10.75 3.90 9.24
C THR A 102 -12.11 4.52 9.02
N LYS A 103 -13.11 4.01 9.75
CA LYS A 103 -14.49 4.47 9.65
C LYS A 103 -15.06 4.74 11.02
N ASN A 104 -15.75 5.85 11.16
CA ASN A 104 -16.68 6.10 12.25
C ASN A 104 -18.06 5.69 11.75
N ILE A 105 -18.60 4.59 12.29
CA ILE A 105 -19.80 3.93 11.78
C ILE A 105 -21.04 4.81 11.99
N PRO A 106 -21.31 5.37 13.21
CA PRO A 106 -22.47 6.23 13.43
C PRO A 106 -22.46 7.53 12.61
N GLU A 107 -21.30 8.17 12.48
CA GLU A 107 -21.18 9.44 11.75
C GLU A 107 -20.98 9.25 10.24
N GLN A 108 -20.83 8.00 9.78
CA GLN A 108 -20.49 7.63 8.41
C GLN A 108 -19.27 8.39 7.85
N LYS A 109 -18.30 8.71 8.72
CA LYS A 109 -17.05 9.35 8.32
C LYS A 109 -16.01 8.30 7.98
N ILE A 110 -15.37 8.48 6.84
CA ILE A 110 -14.35 7.57 6.32
C ILE A 110 -13.06 8.35 6.17
N TYR A 111 -11.96 7.79 6.66
CA TYR A 111 -10.64 8.38 6.54
C TYR A 111 -9.70 7.40 5.86
N PHE A 112 -8.95 7.89 4.88
CA PHE A 112 -7.92 7.14 4.18
C PHE A 112 -6.55 7.59 4.66
N TYR A 113 -5.67 6.65 4.96
CA TYR A 113 -4.32 6.92 5.46
C TYR A 113 -3.26 6.21 4.64
N ASP A 114 -2.15 6.89 4.46
CA ASP A 114 -0.91 6.33 3.97
C ASP A 114 0.26 6.84 4.81
N ARG A 115 1.42 6.18 4.69
CA ARG A 115 2.64 6.57 5.37
C ARG A 115 3.74 6.80 4.34
N VAL A 116 4.33 7.98 4.38
CA VAL A 116 5.52 8.31 3.59
C VAL A 116 6.67 8.49 4.56
N LEU A 117 7.63 7.56 4.51
CA LEU A 117 8.88 7.63 5.28
C LEU A 117 8.68 7.86 6.79
N GLY A 118 7.61 7.28 7.35
CA GLY A 118 7.28 7.37 8.77
C GLY A 118 6.35 8.52 9.15
N LYS A 119 6.06 9.45 8.24
CA LYS A 119 5.04 10.49 8.45
C LYS A 119 3.71 10.07 7.82
N GLN A 120 2.64 10.21 8.59
CA GLN A 120 1.30 9.89 8.14
C GLN A 120 0.75 11.02 7.27
N ILE A 121 0.06 10.67 6.19
CA ILE A 121 -0.74 11.56 5.37
C ILE A 121 -2.14 10.97 5.23
N TYR A 122 -3.17 11.81 5.32
CA TYR A 122 -4.56 11.33 5.31
C TYR A 122 -5.53 12.32 4.69
N TYR A 123 -6.70 11.83 4.30
CA TYR A 123 -7.85 12.66 3.96
C TYR A 123 -9.14 12.03 4.50
N GLN A 124 -10.13 12.88 4.73
CA GLN A 124 -11.51 12.44 4.92
C GLN A 124 -12.17 12.28 3.55
N GLU A 125 -12.81 11.13 3.30
CA GLU A 125 -13.58 10.91 2.08
C GLU A 125 -14.76 11.89 2.02
N ASP A 126 -14.90 12.55 0.87
CA ASP A 126 -15.91 13.58 0.61
C ASP A 126 -17.13 13.03 -0.14
N ARG A 127 -17.04 11.82 -0.71
CA ARG A 127 -18.14 11.18 -1.44
C ARG A 127 -18.91 10.21 -0.54
N PRO A 128 -20.20 10.48 -0.24
CA PRO A 128 -21.03 9.53 0.47
C PRO A 128 -21.38 8.34 -0.43
N VAL A 129 -21.42 7.13 0.15
CA VAL A 129 -21.92 5.94 -0.53
C VAL A 129 -23.45 5.93 -0.45
N LYS A 130 -24.12 6.01 -1.60
CA LYS A 130 -25.59 6.00 -1.69
C LYS A 130 -26.04 4.62 -2.16
N TRP A 131 -26.70 3.88 -1.27
CA TRP A 131 -27.19 2.53 -1.56
C TRP A 131 -28.61 2.54 -2.10
N GLU A 132 -28.84 1.73 -3.12
CA GLU A 132 -30.15 1.28 -3.57
C GLU A 132 -30.35 -0.15 -3.05
N ILE A 133 -31.14 -0.29 -1.98
CA ILE A 133 -31.46 -1.60 -1.40
C ILE A 133 -32.60 -2.23 -2.22
N THR A 134 -32.42 -3.49 -2.62
CA THR A 134 -33.42 -4.24 -3.38
C THR A 134 -34.09 -5.29 -2.50
N ASP A 135 -35.24 -5.82 -2.93
CA ASP A 135 -35.93 -6.91 -2.20
C ASP A 135 -35.31 -8.30 -2.44
N VAL A 136 -34.30 -8.39 -3.30
CA VAL A 136 -33.62 -9.66 -3.61
C VAL A 136 -32.82 -10.13 -2.40
N THR A 137 -33.11 -11.36 -1.96
CA THR A 137 -32.43 -12.01 -0.84
C THR A 137 -31.93 -13.38 -1.26
N GLU A 138 -30.67 -13.69 -0.97
CA GLU A 138 -30.03 -14.96 -1.30
C GLU A 138 -29.11 -15.42 -0.17
N LEU A 139 -28.72 -16.70 -0.23
CA LEU A 139 -27.68 -17.21 0.67
C LEU A 139 -26.31 -16.85 0.09
N GLN A 140 -25.57 -15.99 0.78
CA GLN A 140 -24.22 -15.57 0.40
C GLN A 140 -23.27 -15.87 1.56
N ASN A 141 -22.22 -16.66 1.29
CA ASN A 141 -21.18 -17.01 2.26
C ASN A 141 -21.74 -17.64 3.55
N GLY A 142 -22.86 -18.36 3.44
CA GLY A 142 -23.56 -18.99 4.57
C GLY A 142 -24.55 -18.08 5.32
N TYR A 143 -24.71 -16.83 4.90
CA TYR A 143 -25.64 -15.86 5.51
C TYR A 143 -26.82 -15.58 4.61
N LYS A 144 -28.00 -15.39 5.20
CA LYS A 144 -29.14 -14.81 4.47
C LYS A 144 -28.83 -13.33 4.24
N ALA A 145 -28.61 -12.96 2.99
CA ALA A 145 -28.13 -11.64 2.61
C ALA A 145 -29.05 -10.96 1.61
N GLN A 146 -29.27 -9.66 1.79
CA GLN A 146 -30.06 -8.80 0.93
C GLN A 146 -29.14 -8.05 -0.03
N LYS A 147 -29.57 -7.90 -1.29
CA LYS A 147 -28.80 -7.22 -2.34
C LYS A 147 -29.00 -5.71 -2.27
N ALA A 148 -27.90 -4.97 -2.41
CA ALA A 148 -27.88 -3.53 -2.61
C ALA A 148 -26.92 -3.15 -3.74
N LEU A 149 -27.23 -2.04 -4.42
CA LEU A 149 -26.43 -1.49 -5.51
C LEU A 149 -25.93 -0.10 -5.15
N THR A 150 -24.78 0.29 -5.66
CA THR A 150 -24.29 1.68 -5.56
C THR A 150 -23.37 2.02 -6.73
N ASN A 151 -23.23 3.31 -7.01
CA ASN A 151 -22.18 3.83 -7.87
C ASN A 151 -21.16 4.57 -6.99
N PHE A 152 -19.93 4.08 -6.98
CA PHE A 152 -18.85 4.67 -6.19
C PHE A 152 -17.51 4.50 -6.91
N GLY A 153 -16.71 5.57 -6.94
CA GLY A 153 -15.40 5.54 -7.58
C GLY A 153 -15.45 5.29 -9.09
N GLY A 154 -16.55 5.64 -9.76
CA GLY A 154 -16.73 5.39 -11.20
C GLY A 154 -17.05 3.93 -11.55
N ARG A 155 -17.37 3.10 -10.55
CA ARG A 155 -17.78 1.69 -10.73
C ARG A 155 -19.16 1.44 -10.17
N ILE A 156 -19.85 0.45 -10.73
CA ILE A 156 -21.11 -0.04 -10.18
C ILE A 156 -20.79 -1.22 -9.28
N TRP A 157 -21.28 -1.17 -8.06
CA TRP A 157 -21.02 -2.19 -7.04
C TRP A 157 -22.30 -2.93 -6.71
N THR A 158 -22.20 -4.26 -6.63
CA THR A 158 -23.22 -5.12 -6.02
C THR A 158 -22.73 -5.56 -4.65
N ALA A 159 -23.47 -5.19 -3.61
CA ALA A 159 -23.25 -5.63 -2.24
C ALA A 159 -24.34 -6.61 -1.80
N TRP A 160 -23.94 -7.63 -1.05
CA TRP A 160 -24.84 -8.51 -0.32
C TRP A 160 -24.57 -8.33 1.16
N PHE A 161 -25.56 -7.85 1.91
CA PHE A 161 -25.43 -7.57 3.35
C PHE A 161 -26.38 -8.42 4.18
N THR A 162 -25.97 -8.77 5.39
CA THR A 162 -26.79 -9.57 6.31
C THR A 162 -27.15 -8.80 7.58
N LYS A 163 -28.42 -8.91 7.99
CA LYS A 163 -28.93 -8.38 9.26
C LYS A 163 -28.59 -9.28 10.45
N ASP A 164 -28.10 -10.50 10.20
CA ASP A 164 -27.69 -11.43 11.26
C ASP A 164 -26.47 -10.91 12.02
N ILE A 165 -25.68 -10.04 11.36
CA ILE A 165 -24.56 -9.30 11.96
C ILE A 165 -24.94 -7.82 11.94
N ASN A 166 -25.40 -7.30 13.08
CA ASN A 166 -25.84 -5.91 13.26
C ASN A 166 -24.67 -4.90 13.31
N VAL A 167 -23.87 -4.88 12.25
CA VAL A 167 -22.75 -3.95 12.05
C VAL A 167 -22.93 -3.28 10.70
N SER A 168 -23.20 -1.98 10.67
CA SER A 168 -23.46 -1.21 9.44
C SER A 168 -22.16 -0.89 8.68
N ASP A 169 -21.46 -1.91 8.23
CA ASP A 169 -20.11 -1.79 7.69
C ASP A 169 -19.75 -2.86 6.65
N GLY A 170 -18.56 -2.75 6.05
CA GLY A 170 -18.07 -3.66 5.02
C GLY A 170 -16.60 -3.46 4.66
N PRO A 171 -16.09 -4.17 3.65
CA PRO A 171 -14.72 -4.02 3.19
C PRO A 171 -14.47 -2.65 2.53
N TYR A 172 -13.21 -2.22 2.46
CA TYR A 172 -12.80 -0.95 1.87
C TYR A 172 -13.55 0.26 2.48
N LYS A 173 -14.04 1.18 1.65
CA LYS A 173 -14.81 2.37 2.03
C LYS A 173 -16.32 2.12 2.15
N PHE A 174 -16.78 0.89 1.93
CA PHE A 174 -18.21 0.59 1.92
C PHE A 174 -18.75 0.40 3.33
N SER A 175 -19.79 1.16 3.67
CA SER A 175 -20.54 1.12 4.94
C SER A 175 -21.95 1.71 4.74
N GLY A 176 -22.78 1.68 5.79
CA GLY A 176 -24.09 2.37 5.77
C GLY A 176 -25.29 1.51 5.36
N LEU A 177 -25.11 0.21 5.10
CA LEU A 177 -26.21 -0.75 4.95
C LEU A 177 -26.69 -1.22 6.32
N PRO A 178 -27.96 -1.64 6.50
CA PRO A 178 -28.47 -2.09 7.80
C PRO A 178 -28.03 -3.53 8.10
N GLY A 179 -26.72 -3.74 8.21
CA GLY A 179 -26.07 -5.04 8.39
C GLY A 179 -24.69 -5.10 7.75
N LEU A 180 -23.93 -6.16 8.02
CA LEU A 180 -22.57 -6.32 7.51
C LEU A 180 -22.60 -6.77 6.05
N ILE A 181 -21.78 -6.15 5.20
CA ILE A 181 -21.56 -6.58 3.82
C ILE A 181 -20.75 -7.89 3.82
N VAL A 182 -21.38 -9.02 3.48
CA VAL A 182 -20.73 -10.35 3.45
C VAL A 182 -20.11 -10.68 2.08
N LYS A 183 -20.60 -10.04 1.02
CA LYS A 183 -20.04 -10.13 -0.33
C LYS A 183 -20.16 -8.78 -1.03
N LEU A 184 -19.12 -8.39 -1.76
CA LEU A 184 -19.10 -7.17 -2.55
C LEU A 184 -18.32 -7.41 -3.84
N GLU A 185 -18.88 -7.01 -4.98
CA GLU A 185 -18.20 -7.11 -6.27
C GLU A 185 -18.56 -5.94 -7.18
N ASP A 186 -17.62 -5.52 -8.04
CA ASP A 186 -17.91 -4.55 -9.09
C ASP A 186 -18.51 -5.23 -10.32
N ASP A 187 -19.16 -4.44 -11.17
CA ASP A 187 -19.87 -4.91 -12.36
C ASP A 187 -18.95 -5.58 -13.41
N LYS A 188 -17.66 -5.26 -13.36
CA LYS A 188 -16.64 -5.83 -14.25
C LYS A 188 -15.98 -7.09 -13.69
N GLY A 189 -16.22 -7.44 -12.43
CA GLY A 189 -15.54 -8.54 -11.74
C GLY A 189 -14.04 -8.30 -11.52
N ASP A 190 -13.60 -7.05 -11.61
CA ASP A 190 -12.23 -6.64 -11.33
C ASP A 190 -11.93 -6.68 -9.84
N TYR A 191 -12.92 -6.45 -9.00
CA TYR A 191 -12.80 -6.48 -7.54
C TYR A 191 -13.89 -7.33 -6.93
N LYS A 192 -13.48 -8.25 -6.08
CA LYS A 192 -14.39 -9.09 -5.31
C LYS A 192 -13.91 -9.22 -3.88
N PHE A 193 -14.82 -9.05 -2.94
CA PHE A 193 -14.59 -9.26 -1.51
C PHE A 193 -15.61 -10.28 -1.01
N ASP A 194 -15.13 -11.43 -0.55
CA ASP A 194 -15.96 -12.49 0.01
C ASP A 194 -15.61 -12.67 1.48
N LEU A 195 -16.57 -12.49 2.40
CA LEU A 195 -16.37 -12.78 3.82
C LEU A 195 -16.14 -14.28 4.02
N VAL A 196 -15.01 -14.67 4.59
CA VAL A 196 -14.66 -16.08 4.79
C VAL A 196 -14.64 -16.50 6.25
N LYS A 197 -14.40 -15.57 7.17
CA LYS A 197 -14.29 -15.89 8.60
C LYS A 197 -14.55 -14.66 9.47
N GLN A 198 -15.11 -14.89 10.65
CA GLN A 198 -15.13 -13.92 11.74
C GLN A 198 -14.39 -14.48 12.95
N MET A 199 -13.70 -13.64 13.71
CA MET A 199 -13.06 -14.04 14.97
C MET A 199 -12.89 -12.87 15.93
N MET A 200 -12.90 -13.15 17.23
CA MET A 200 -12.56 -12.16 18.25
C MET A 200 -11.04 -12.08 18.41
N ILE A 201 -10.51 -10.86 18.52
CA ILE A 201 -9.10 -10.59 18.78
C ILE A 201 -8.96 -9.65 19.98
N LYS A 202 -7.90 -9.84 20.78
CA LYS A 202 -7.63 -9.04 21.98
C LYS A 202 -6.86 -7.76 21.69
N ASN A 203 -5.90 -7.82 20.77
CA ASN A 203 -5.02 -6.71 20.40
C ASN A 203 -5.22 -6.42 18.91
N SER A 204 -6.23 -5.63 18.58
CA SER A 204 -6.37 -5.13 17.21
C SER A 204 -5.31 -4.11 16.88
N PHE A 205 -4.91 -4.08 15.61
CA PHE A 205 -4.09 -2.98 15.13
C PHE A 205 -4.93 -1.71 15.16
N GLU A 206 -4.35 -0.63 15.65
CA GLU A 206 -4.98 0.69 15.66
C GLU A 206 -4.07 1.67 14.95
N GLU A 207 -4.64 2.45 14.05
CA GLU A 207 -3.95 3.54 13.35
C GLU A 207 -4.59 4.88 13.78
N PRO A 208 -4.28 5.38 14.98
CA PRO A 208 -4.73 6.72 15.35
C PRO A 208 -4.08 7.76 14.42
N ILE A 209 -4.77 8.87 14.19
CA ILE A 209 -4.19 10.01 13.48
C ILE A 209 -3.06 10.57 14.34
N ALA A 210 -1.83 10.48 13.86
CA ALA A 210 -0.68 11.07 14.52
C ALA A 210 -0.84 12.59 14.60
N SER A 211 -0.36 13.21 15.68
CA SER A 211 -0.46 14.65 15.87
C SER A 211 0.29 15.47 14.82
N ASP A 212 1.30 14.87 14.19
CA ASP A 212 2.09 15.44 13.10
C ASP A 212 1.61 14.98 11.70
N ALA A 213 0.48 14.28 11.61
CA ALA A 213 -0.06 13.80 10.35
C ALA A 213 -0.41 14.96 9.41
N ARG A 214 -0.05 14.82 8.13
CA ARG A 214 -0.41 15.78 7.09
C ARG A 214 -1.83 15.52 6.62
N GLN A 215 -2.75 16.43 6.91
CA GLN A 215 -4.08 16.40 6.32
C GLN A 215 -4.02 16.89 4.85
N SER A 216 -4.74 16.19 3.98
CA SER A 216 -4.91 16.48 2.56
C SER A 216 -6.39 16.45 2.18
N THR A 217 -6.70 16.78 0.93
CA THR A 217 -7.97 16.41 0.28
C THR A 217 -7.80 15.13 -0.53
N ARG A 218 -8.91 14.46 -0.86
CA ARG A 218 -8.91 13.28 -1.75
C ARG A 218 -8.27 13.60 -3.12
N VAL A 219 -8.62 14.76 -3.69
CA VAL A 219 -8.16 15.17 -5.02
C VAL A 219 -6.66 15.47 -5.03
N ASN A 220 -6.14 16.12 -4.00
CA ASN A 220 -4.74 16.52 -3.93
C ASN A 220 -3.83 15.44 -3.34
N PHE A 221 -4.39 14.35 -2.81
CA PHE A 221 -3.68 13.36 -2.01
C PHE A 221 -2.38 12.84 -2.64
N ASN A 222 -2.43 12.45 -3.92
CA ASN A 222 -1.24 11.94 -4.60
C ASN A 222 -0.16 13.02 -4.81
N GLY A 223 -0.57 14.26 -5.07
CA GLY A 223 0.34 15.40 -5.19
C GLY A 223 0.99 15.74 -3.86
N ASP A 224 0.20 15.81 -2.79
CA ASP A 224 0.69 16.06 -1.44
C ASP A 224 1.60 14.94 -0.92
N LYS A 225 1.27 13.68 -1.26
CA LYS A 225 2.11 12.51 -0.97
C LYS A 225 3.47 12.62 -1.66
N ALA A 226 3.48 12.93 -2.96
CA ALA A 226 4.72 13.11 -3.72
C ALA A 226 5.56 14.29 -3.23
N ALA A 227 4.91 15.41 -2.87
CA ALA A 227 5.58 16.56 -2.26
C ALA A 227 6.26 16.17 -0.94
N LEU A 228 5.57 15.39 -0.10
CA LEU A 228 6.12 14.91 1.16
C LEU A 228 7.35 14.01 0.94
N GLU A 229 7.30 13.11 -0.04
CA GLU A 229 8.44 12.27 -0.40
C GLU A 229 9.65 13.08 -0.88
N LEU A 230 9.41 14.14 -1.68
CA LEU A 230 10.45 15.06 -2.14
C LEU A 230 11.07 15.86 -0.98
N GLU A 231 10.28 16.36 -0.03
CA GLU A 231 10.77 17.07 1.16
C GLU A 231 11.79 16.21 1.94
N PHE A 232 11.48 14.94 2.17
CA PHE A 232 12.39 14.02 2.83
C PHE A 232 13.65 13.71 2.01
N SER A 233 13.54 13.64 0.68
CA SER A 233 14.70 13.43 -0.20
C SER A 233 15.69 14.60 -0.15
N LYS A 234 15.17 15.84 -0.04
CA LYS A 234 15.97 17.05 0.09
C LYS A 234 16.62 17.14 1.47
N ASN A 235 15.89 16.85 2.54
CA ASN A 235 16.41 16.89 3.90
C ASN A 235 17.52 15.84 4.14
N ARG A 236 17.45 14.66 3.50
CA ARG A 236 18.55 13.67 3.54
C ARG A 236 19.83 14.14 2.86
N ARG A 237 19.75 15.05 1.88
CA ARG A 237 20.94 15.64 1.22
C ARG A 237 21.58 16.76 2.04
N ILE A 238 20.87 17.31 3.04
CA ILE A 238 21.29 18.48 3.83
C ILE A 238 21.73 18.07 5.25
N ALA A 239 21.51 16.82 5.68
CA ALA A 239 21.93 16.34 6.99
C ALA A 239 23.47 16.48 7.18
N PRO A 240 23.95 17.27 8.15
CA PRO A 240 25.38 17.47 8.37
C PRO A 240 25.92 16.27 9.16
N GLY A 241 26.69 15.41 8.52
CA GLY A 241 27.34 14.29 9.23
C GLY A 241 27.78 13.08 8.40
N GLY A 242 27.77 13.14 7.08
CA GLY A 242 28.36 12.11 6.23
C GLY A 242 29.37 12.74 5.28
N ASP A 243 30.62 12.86 5.72
CA ASP A 243 31.74 13.14 4.83
C ASP A 243 31.82 12.02 3.79
N GLY A 244 31.56 12.40 2.54
CA GLY A 244 31.39 11.52 1.40
C GLY A 244 31.69 12.28 0.13
N GLY A 245 32.88 12.90 0.08
CA GLY A 245 33.63 13.26 -1.12
C GLY A 245 32.83 13.85 -2.28
N MET A 246 32.71 15.18 -2.31
CA MET A 246 32.52 15.90 -3.57
C MET A 246 33.72 15.60 -4.48
N GLN A 247 33.55 14.71 -5.45
CA GLN A 247 34.40 14.71 -6.64
C GLN A 247 34.02 15.94 -7.47
N ASN A 248 34.84 16.97 -7.25
CA ASN A 248 34.93 18.18 -8.02
C ASN A 248 35.18 17.81 -9.50
N PHE A 249 34.20 17.98 -10.40
CA PHE A 249 34.48 18.09 -11.83
C PHE A 249 35.10 19.47 -12.09
N GLY A 250 36.33 19.63 -11.62
CA GLY A 250 37.21 20.73 -11.97
C GLY A 250 37.69 20.53 -13.41
N SER A 251 37.23 21.41 -14.29
CA SER A 251 37.75 21.61 -15.64
C SER A 251 39.26 21.86 -15.57
N GLY A 252 40.05 20.84 -15.89
CA GLY A 252 41.50 20.91 -15.98
C GLY A 252 41.96 21.35 -17.37
N GLY A 253 41.77 22.63 -17.69
CA GLY A 253 42.44 23.28 -18.82
C GLY A 253 43.87 23.63 -18.42
N LYS A 254 44.84 22.77 -18.74
CA LYS A 254 46.25 22.96 -18.41
C LYS A 254 46.94 23.74 -19.54
N HIS A 255 47.34 24.97 -19.25
CA HIS A 255 48.34 25.70 -20.03
C HIS A 255 49.71 25.01 -19.95
N GLY A 256 50.39 24.94 -21.10
CA GLY A 256 51.81 24.64 -21.24
C GLY A 256 52.27 25.07 -22.63
N GLY A 257 52.91 26.24 -22.72
CA GLY A 257 53.52 26.74 -23.95
C GLY A 257 54.96 26.27 -24.12
N GLY A 258 55.46 26.27 -25.36
CA GLY A 258 56.89 26.11 -25.65
C GLY A 258 57.23 25.65 -27.08
N MET A 259 57.21 26.59 -28.02
CA MET A 259 57.95 26.73 -29.29
C MET A 259 58.67 25.53 -29.98
N GLY A 260 58.50 25.46 -31.31
CA GLY A 260 59.63 25.32 -32.24
C GLY A 260 59.42 24.51 -33.52
N GLY A 261 59.33 25.18 -34.69
CA GLY A 261 60.09 24.79 -35.89
C GLY A 261 59.40 24.07 -37.08
N MET A 262 59.08 24.88 -38.11
CA MET A 262 59.40 24.71 -39.55
C MET A 262 58.83 23.56 -40.43
N ARG A 263 58.24 24.00 -41.56
CA ARG A 263 58.25 23.48 -42.96
C ARG A 263 57.73 22.04 -43.18
N GLY A 264 56.88 21.70 -44.14
CA GLY A 264 56.47 22.25 -45.43
C GLY A 264 56.21 21.06 -46.38
N GLY A 265 55.30 21.16 -47.35
CA GLY A 265 55.29 20.28 -48.54
C GLY A 265 54.12 19.29 -48.74
N ASN A 266 53.18 19.69 -49.59
CA ASN A 266 52.59 19.01 -50.77
C ASN A 266 52.79 17.48 -51.00
N HIS A 267 51.69 16.78 -51.36
CA HIS A 267 51.47 15.69 -52.37
C HIS A 267 50.31 14.78 -51.89
N SER A 268 49.13 14.74 -52.52
CA SER A 268 48.70 13.98 -53.71
C SER A 268 48.86 12.45 -53.62
N GLY A 269 47.77 11.69 -53.80
CA GLY A 269 47.86 10.26 -54.13
C GLY A 269 46.57 9.43 -53.94
N ASN A 270 45.99 9.03 -55.06
CA ASN A 270 44.86 8.09 -55.23
C ASN A 270 45.12 6.65 -54.74
N GLY A 271 44.04 5.86 -54.57
CA GLY A 271 44.01 4.39 -54.77
C GLY A 271 43.02 3.66 -53.86
N MET A 272 41.76 3.42 -54.27
CA MET A 272 41.23 2.17 -54.88
C MET A 272 41.35 0.87 -54.04
N SER A 273 40.18 0.45 -53.49
CA SER A 273 39.52 -0.87 -53.25
C SER A 273 40.21 -2.22 -53.60
N PRO A 274 39.59 -3.42 -53.39
CA PRO A 274 38.86 -4.05 -52.25
C PRO A 274 39.25 -5.56 -52.04
N ARG A 275 38.52 -6.29 -51.16
CA ARG A 275 38.52 -7.76 -50.84
C ARG A 275 39.50 -8.17 -49.73
N GLY A 276 39.23 -9.11 -48.82
CA GLY A 276 38.12 -10.03 -48.58
C GLY A 276 38.52 -11.05 -47.48
N MET A 277 37.51 -11.78 -46.97
CA MET A 277 37.54 -13.09 -46.27
C MET A 277 38.17 -13.28 -44.88
N ASP A 278 37.29 -13.77 -44.00
CA ASP A 278 37.38 -14.89 -43.04
C ASP A 278 38.47 -14.94 -41.96
N GLY A 279 38.01 -15.04 -40.71
CA GLY A 279 38.81 -15.41 -39.55
C GLY A 279 37.94 -15.55 -38.29
N ILE A 280 37.61 -16.80 -37.95
CA ILE A 280 37.09 -17.24 -36.65
C ILE A 280 38.22 -17.11 -35.62
N ASP A 281 37.99 -16.52 -34.43
CA ASP A 281 38.06 -17.21 -33.11
C ASP A 281 37.89 -16.28 -31.88
N MET A 282 37.14 -16.81 -30.90
CA MET A 282 37.21 -16.73 -29.43
C MET A 282 37.40 -15.43 -28.60
N SER A 283 36.65 -15.44 -27.48
CA SER A 283 36.90 -14.88 -26.13
C SER A 283 36.36 -13.46 -25.77
N GLY A 284 35.44 -13.41 -24.80
CA GLY A 284 34.88 -12.18 -24.18
C GLY A 284 35.76 -11.61 -23.05
N PRO A 285 35.26 -10.79 -22.07
CA PRO A 285 33.93 -10.21 -21.90
C PRO A 285 33.95 -8.66 -21.78
N GLY A 286 32.97 -7.97 -22.37
CA GLY A 286 32.89 -6.50 -22.36
C GLY A 286 31.64 -5.98 -21.67
N SER A 287 31.78 -5.60 -20.40
CA SER A 287 31.00 -4.61 -19.64
C SER A 287 29.59 -4.26 -20.15
N GLY A 288 28.59 -4.97 -19.65
CA GLY A 288 27.19 -4.52 -19.72
C GLY A 288 26.99 -3.27 -18.87
N MET A 289 26.50 -2.20 -19.50
CA MET A 289 25.98 -1.01 -18.84
C MET A 289 24.85 -1.42 -17.91
N SER A 290 25.12 -1.43 -16.60
CA SER A 290 24.10 -1.57 -15.57
C SER A 290 23.27 -0.28 -15.54
N SER A 291 22.14 -0.31 -16.25
CA SER A 291 21.05 0.62 -16.01
C SER A 291 20.57 0.39 -14.59
N ASN A 292 20.95 1.28 -13.68
CA ASN A 292 20.45 1.32 -12.31
C ASN A 292 19.00 1.83 -12.37
N SER A 293 18.07 0.97 -12.80
CA SER A 293 16.64 1.23 -12.78
C SER A 293 16.16 1.13 -11.34
N SER A 294 15.88 2.30 -10.77
CA SER A 294 14.94 2.50 -9.66
C SER A 294 13.84 1.43 -9.66
N PHE A 295 13.67 0.73 -8.54
CA PHE A 295 12.61 -0.24 -8.28
C PHE A 295 11.24 0.36 -8.63
N LYS A 296 10.78 0.13 -9.85
CA LYS A 296 9.38 0.30 -10.24
C LYS A 296 8.71 -1.05 -10.07
N ASN A 297 7.99 -1.22 -8.97
CA ASN A 297 6.90 -2.20 -8.90
C ASN A 297 5.74 -1.66 -9.76
N GLU A 298 5.93 -1.59 -11.08
CA GLU A 298 4.83 -1.36 -12.03
C GLU A 298 4.20 -2.71 -12.32
N ILE A 299 3.50 -3.26 -11.31
CA ILE A 299 2.31 -4.05 -11.62
C ILE A 299 1.35 -3.01 -12.18
N SER A 300 0.93 -3.14 -13.43
CA SER A 300 -0.24 -2.42 -13.95
C SER A 300 -1.32 -2.53 -12.88
N GLN A 301 -1.62 -1.44 -12.18
CA GLN A 301 -2.57 -1.47 -11.09
C GLN A 301 -3.85 -0.87 -11.64
N ASN A 302 -4.77 -1.75 -12.01
CA ASN A 302 -6.19 -1.43 -12.01
C ASN A 302 -6.49 -0.70 -10.69
N PRO A 303 -6.96 0.55 -10.72
CA PRO A 303 -7.34 1.25 -9.50
C PRO A 303 -8.81 1.00 -9.18
N ILE A 304 -9.10 0.75 -7.91
CA ILE A 304 -10.47 0.51 -7.44
C ILE A 304 -11.37 1.73 -7.67
N GLU A 305 -10.79 2.94 -7.60
CA GLU A 305 -11.46 4.19 -7.95
C GLU A 305 -10.88 4.76 -9.24
N LEU A 306 -11.74 5.02 -10.22
CA LEU A 306 -11.40 5.68 -11.48
C LEU A 306 -11.28 7.21 -11.26
N LYS A 307 -10.34 7.83 -11.98
CA LYS A 307 -10.05 9.27 -11.90
C LYS A 307 -11.15 10.12 -12.52
#